data_AF-A0A9E6BDJ3-F1
#
_entry.id   AF-A0A9E6BDJ3-F1
#
_cell.length_a   1.000
_cell.length_b   1.000
_cell.length_c   1.000
_cell.angle_alpha   90.00
_cell.angle_beta   90.00
_cell.angle_gamma   90.00
#
_symmetry.space_group_name_H-M   'P 1'
#
loop_
_entity.id
_entity.type
_entity.pdbx_description
1 polymer ?
#
loop_
_entity_poly.entity_id
_entity_poly.type
_entity_poly.pdbx_seq_one_letter_code
_entity_poly.pdbx_strand_id
1 'polypeptide(L)' 'MRSKYYTSWEEYKEKHPELADKPEEVIAPKIQKYEDMVFNFVLDLVM' A
#
# COMPACT_ATOMS: atom_id res chain seq x y z
N MET A 1 -1.69 -8.60 -17.68
CA MET A 1 -2.36 -9.24 -16.52
C MET A 1 -2.18 -8.30 -15.33
N ARG A 2 -3.13 -7.39 -15.06
CA ARG A 2 -3.09 -6.55 -13.84
C ARG A 2 -3.95 -7.29 -12.81
N SER A 3 -3.34 -7.81 -11.75
CA SER A 3 -4.11 -8.38 -10.63
C SER A 3 -5.04 -7.30 -10.09
N LYS A 4 -6.27 -7.67 -9.70
CA LYS A 4 -7.27 -6.75 -9.12
C LYS A 4 -6.77 -6.06 -7.84
N TYR A 5 -5.69 -6.58 -7.27
CA TYR A 5 -5.05 -6.12 -6.03
C TYR A 5 -3.71 -5.42 -6.26
N TYR A 6 -3.22 -5.36 -7.51
CA TYR A 6 -1.98 -4.66 -7.82
C TYR A 6 -2.30 -3.25 -8.32
N THR A 7 -1.97 -2.25 -7.51
CA THR A 7 -2.03 -0.83 -7.89
C THR A 7 -0.61 -0.30 -7.97
N SER A 8 -0.28 0.40 -9.06
CA SER A 8 1.03 1.04 -9.19
C SER A 8 1.15 2.25 -8.27
N TRP A 9 2.37 2.59 -7.86
CA TRP A 9 2.61 3.75 -6.99
C TRP A 9 2.15 5.07 -7.63
N GLU A 10 2.22 5.17 -8.96
CA GLU A 10 1.71 6.33 -9.72
C GLU A 10 0.18 6.45 -9.60
N GLU A 11 -0.56 5.36 -9.80
CA GLU A 11 -2.02 5.33 -9.63
C GLU A 11 -2.45 5.57 -8.17
N TYR A 12 -1.62 5.17 -7.20
CA TYR A 12 -1.87 5.43 -5.78
C TYR A 12 -1.69 6.91 -5.40
N LYS A 13 -0.64 7.56 -5.92
CA LYS A 13 -0.41 9.01 -5.74
C LYS A 13 -1.49 9.87 -6.39
N GLU A 14 -2.00 9.49 -7.56
CA GLU A 14 -3.11 10.20 -8.21
C GLU A 14 -4.38 10.21 -7.36
N LYS A 15 -4.61 9.16 -6.56
CA LYS A 15 -5.76 9.07 -5.65
C LYS A 15 -5.50 9.68 -4.27
N HIS A 16 -4.24 9.86 -3.90
CA HIS A 16 -3.82 10.38 -2.60
C HIS A 16 -2.87 11.58 -2.77
N PRO A 17 -3.39 12.75 -3.18
CA PRO A 17 -2.60 13.98 -3.31
C PRO A 17 -1.96 14.43 -1.98
N GLU A 18 -2.44 13.93 -0.84
CA GLU A 18 -1.88 14.12 0.51
C GLU A 18 -0.49 13.50 0.73
N LEU A 19 -0.06 12.63 -0.18
CA LEU A 19 1.25 11.95 -0.14
C LEU A 19 2.28 12.59 -1.08
N ALA A 20 1.87 13.53 -1.94
CA ALA A 20 2.76 14.19 -2.90
C ALA A 20 3.85 15.06 -2.24
N ASP A 21 3.60 15.56 -1.03
CA ASP A 21 4.52 16.42 -0.27
C ASP A 21 5.50 15.66 0.62
N LYS A 22 5.40 14.33 0.70
CA LYS A 22 6.20 13.50 1.62
C LYS A 22 7.24 12.68 0.84
N PRO A 23 8.43 12.41 1.44
CA PRO A 23 9.49 11.68 0.76
C PRO A 23 9.06 10.25 0.43
N GLU A 24 8.92 9.96 -0.87
CA GLU A 24 8.43 8.68 -1.42
C GLU A 24 9.23 7.48 -0.89
N GLU A 25 10.54 7.63 -0.71
CA GLU A 25 11.45 6.61 -0.18
C GLU A 25 11.12 6.16 1.25
N VAL A 26 10.41 6.98 2.04
CA VAL A 26 10.02 6.65 3.41
C VAL A 26 8.59 6.13 3.49
N ILE A 27 7.71 6.60 2.61
CA ILE A 27 6.29 6.24 2.61
C ILE A 27 6.09 4.86 1.98
N ALA A 28 6.69 4.60 0.83
CA ALA A 28 6.54 3.33 0.12
C ALA A 28 6.85 2.11 1.01
N PRO A 29 8.00 2.03 1.72
CA PRO A 29 8.28 0.90 2.60
C PRO A 29 7.41 0.88 3.86
N LYS A 30 6.85 2.03 4.29
CA LYS A 30 5.91 2.08 5.43
C LYS A 30 4.54 1.53 5.04
N ILE A 31 4.00 1.95 3.91
CA ILE A 31 2.69 1.49 3.43
C ILE A 31 2.74 -0.01 3.19
N GLN A 32 3.78 -0.51 2.53
CA GLN A 32 3.93 -1.94 2.30
C GLN A 32 3.95 -2.73 3.62
N LYS A 33 4.66 -2.23 4.66
CA LYS A 33 4.65 -2.86 6.00
C LYS A 33 3.26 -2.85 6.65
N TYR A 34 2.48 -1.78 6.48
CA TYR A 34 1.11 -1.73 7.00
C TYR A 34 0.18 -2.68 6.24
N GLU A 35 0.31 -2.77 4.92
CA GLU A 35 -0.43 -3.72 4.09
C GLU A 35 -0.10 -5.16 4.50
N ASP A 36 1.18 -5.51 4.65
CA ASP A 36 1.61 -6.82 5.13
C ASP A 36 1.05 -7.11 6.54
N MET A 37 1.05 -6.14 7.44
CA MET A 37 0.52 -6.33 8.80
C MET A 37 -0.99 -6.61 8.79
N VAL A 38 -1.78 -5.82 8.03
CA VAL A 38 -3.22 -6.03 7.92
C VAL A 38 -3.53 -7.33 7.20
N PHE A 39 -2.78 -7.66 6.16
CA PHE A 39 -2.95 -8.91 5.43
C PHE A 39 -2.68 -10.12 6.34
N ASN A 40 -1.57 -10.12 7.08
CA ASN A 40 -1.27 -11.18 8.04
C ASN A 40 -2.30 -11.25 9.17
N PHE A 41 -2.77 -10.10 9.68
CA PHE A 41 -3.82 -10.04 10.70
C PHE A 41 -5.15 -10.64 10.22
N VAL A 42 -5.57 -10.32 8.99
CA VAL A 42 -6.79 -10.89 8.40
C VAL A 42 -6.63 -12.38 8.14
N LEU A 43 -5.46 -12.82 7.67
CA LEU A 43 -5.18 -14.25 7.50
C LEU A 43 -5.21 -15.02 8.83
N ASP A 44 -4.65 -14.45 9.90
CA ASP A 44 -4.65 -15.01 11.25
C ASP A 44 -6.07 -15.10 11.85
N LEU A 45 -6.97 -14.18 11.48
CA LEU A 45 -8.37 -14.21 11.89
C LEU A 45 -9.22 -15.22 11.12
N VAL A 46 -8.82 -15.56 9.89
CA VAL A 46 -9.60 -16.41 8.98
C VAL A 46 -9.13 -17.87 9.00
N MET A 47 -7.86 -18.13 9.35
CA MET A 47 -7.37 -19.48 9.66
C MET A 47 -7.63 -19.88 11.11
#